data_AF-A0A7S2UK72-F1
#
_entry.id   AF-A0A7S2UK72-F1
#
_cell.length_a   1.000
_cell.length_b   1.000
_cell.length_c   1.000
_cell.angle_alpha   90.00
_cell.angle_beta   90.00
_cell.angle_gamma   90.00
#
_symmetry.space_group_name_H-M   'P 1'
#
loop_
_entity.id
_entity.type
_entity.pdbx_description
1 polymer ?
#
loop_
_entity_poly.entity_id
_entity_poly.type
_entity_poly.pdbx_seq_one_letter_code
_entity_poly.pdbx_strand_id
1 'polypeptide(L)'
;METPEPAVTMTKSNKDQTANERYQKHQLRKMLQCQKQFMFDTKVARRNALKSERKFVQSIYRQLQEQYNPQDNSSSSDSKDSSTTGVATKNMTNFQHERNRELETGMSDINFLNKRKALELKSHMRHGTQSVEMFQNEQVLWEYTQTKFFSRAMLVAESLNRLNPVQKVWRVDNEESFHPQSKMLSRQRRQAAAWDQLLSIKSACSIACGPGSDIVGLLALLKVMSKSFSPLKRAAFMDWAIFDETIGWGTVLHPLKYALVPGFVDRIDMAMCDVTKSLLSHQINHDALELLLNRNNNETNNETNNEESDASQSSLTEDELRDRQEEANPPKDRKTNDHDASQIRAETTKMQFDLYLVSHVLTETHSQWESFFCELISHSKAGTLFYFCEPSAWQLHLVKQLHSNNDIEFWWLDSSM
;
A
#
# COMPACT_ATOMS: atom_id res chain seq x y z
N MET A 1 -75.87 -56.32 24.77
CA MET A 1 -75.60 -55.18 25.67
C MET A 1 -74.49 -54.39 25.03
N GLU A 2 -74.84 -53.43 24.18
CA GLU A 2 -73.91 -52.52 23.52
C GLU A 2 -73.69 -51.31 24.43
N THR A 3 -72.43 -51.07 24.80
CA THR A 3 -72.01 -49.91 25.59
C THR A 3 -71.92 -48.68 24.68
N PRO A 4 -72.49 -47.52 25.07
CA PRO A 4 -72.41 -46.31 24.25
C PRO A 4 -70.99 -45.71 24.31
N GLU A 5 -70.45 -45.34 23.15
CA GLU A 5 -69.19 -44.61 23.04
C GLU A 5 -69.29 -43.20 23.65
N PRO A 6 -68.25 -42.71 24.33
CA PRO A 6 -68.23 -41.37 24.90
C PRO A 6 -68.04 -40.31 23.82
N ALA A 7 -68.97 -39.35 23.78
CA ALA A 7 -68.89 -38.17 22.92
C ALA A 7 -67.67 -37.31 23.28
N VAL A 8 -66.65 -37.32 22.41
CA VAL A 8 -65.43 -36.50 22.53
C VAL A 8 -65.79 -35.03 22.32
N THR A 9 -65.72 -34.24 23.39
CA THR A 9 -65.93 -32.80 23.40
C THR A 9 -64.67 -32.08 22.90
N MET A 10 -64.49 -32.04 21.57
CA MET A 10 -63.47 -31.21 20.91
C MET A 10 -64.02 -29.80 20.70
N THR A 11 -63.67 -28.78 21.51
CA THR A 11 -64.00 -27.38 21.09
C THR A 11 -63.21 -26.19 21.67
N LYS A 12 -62.19 -26.33 22.53
CA LYS A 12 -61.48 -25.12 23.06
C LYS A 12 -59.99 -24.97 22.75
N SER A 13 -59.30 -25.99 22.25
CA SER A 13 -57.83 -25.94 22.02
C SER A 13 -57.38 -25.14 20.78
N ASN A 14 -58.23 -24.94 19.76
CA ASN A 14 -57.79 -24.35 18.48
C ASN A 14 -57.72 -22.80 18.47
N LYS A 15 -58.42 -22.11 19.39
CA LYS A 15 -58.39 -20.63 19.44
C LYS A 15 -57.10 -20.09 20.06
N ASP A 16 -56.52 -20.79 21.03
CA ASP A 16 -55.29 -20.33 21.69
C ASP A 16 -54.05 -20.64 20.84
N GLN A 17 -54.06 -21.74 20.08
CA GLN A 17 -53.02 -22.04 19.09
C GLN A 17 -52.92 -20.94 18.01
N THR A 18 -54.06 -20.46 17.51
CA THR A 18 -54.08 -19.41 16.49
C THR A 18 -53.64 -18.03 17.03
N ALA A 19 -53.86 -17.73 18.30
CA ALA A 19 -53.35 -16.50 18.93
C ALA A 19 -51.81 -16.54 19.09
N ASN A 20 -51.27 -17.68 19.54
CA ASN A 20 -49.83 -17.85 19.70
C ASN A 20 -49.09 -17.82 18.34
N GLU A 21 -49.63 -18.48 17.31
CA GLU A 21 -49.07 -18.42 15.95
C GLU A 21 -49.08 -17.00 15.38
N ARG A 22 -50.15 -16.24 15.59
CA ARG A 22 -50.23 -14.83 15.18
C ARG A 22 -49.18 -13.98 15.89
N TYR A 23 -48.98 -14.22 17.19
CA TYR A 23 -47.97 -13.53 17.98
C TYR A 23 -46.55 -13.85 17.49
N GLN A 24 -46.23 -15.13 17.30
CA GLN A 24 -44.93 -15.57 16.77
C GLN A 24 -44.67 -14.99 15.37
N LYS A 25 -45.67 -15.02 14.48
CA LYS A 25 -45.60 -14.42 13.14
C LYS A 25 -45.40 -12.91 13.19
N HIS A 26 -46.01 -12.22 14.15
CA HIS A 26 -45.80 -10.78 14.36
C HIS A 26 -44.38 -10.47 14.83
N GLN A 27 -43.84 -11.24 15.79
CA GLN A 27 -42.47 -11.07 16.26
C GLN A 27 -41.44 -11.34 15.14
N LEU A 28 -41.65 -12.39 14.35
CA LEU A 28 -40.80 -12.68 13.19
C LEU A 28 -40.81 -11.53 12.17
N ARG A 29 -41.99 -10.94 11.88
CA ARG A 29 -42.09 -9.78 10.99
C ARG A 29 -41.35 -8.55 11.51
N LYS A 30 -41.45 -8.26 12.81
CA LYS A 30 -40.72 -7.15 13.45
C LYS A 30 -39.21 -7.35 13.37
N MET A 31 -38.74 -8.57 13.64
CA MET A 31 -37.31 -8.93 13.54
C MET A 31 -36.79 -8.73 12.12
N LEU A 32 -37.50 -9.26 11.11
CA LEU A 32 -37.16 -9.09 9.69
C LEU A 32 -37.17 -7.62 9.26
N GLN A 33 -38.10 -6.81 9.79
CA GLN A 33 -38.13 -5.38 9.51
C GLN A 33 -36.93 -4.64 10.11
N CYS A 34 -36.56 -4.94 11.36
CA CYS A 34 -35.36 -4.39 11.99
C CYS A 34 -34.09 -4.79 11.24
N GLN A 35 -33.99 -6.05 10.81
CA GLN A 35 -32.89 -6.54 9.98
C GLN A 35 -32.81 -5.79 8.64
N LYS A 36 -33.94 -5.58 7.95
CA LYS A 36 -34.01 -4.79 6.71
C LYS A 36 -33.57 -3.33 6.90
N GLN A 37 -34.02 -2.68 7.97
CA GLN A 37 -33.62 -1.30 8.27
C GLN A 37 -32.12 -1.22 8.56
N PHE A 38 -31.59 -2.14 9.39
CA PHE A 38 -30.17 -2.23 9.68
C PHE A 38 -29.34 -2.52 8.41
N MET A 39 -29.85 -3.31 7.44
CA MET A 39 -29.20 -3.50 6.13
C MET A 39 -29.10 -2.20 5.35
N PHE A 40 -30.20 -1.44 5.33
CA PHE A 40 -30.28 -0.19 4.59
C PHE A 40 -29.29 0.82 5.18
N ASP A 41 -29.31 1.00 6.50
CA ASP A 41 -28.41 1.92 7.20
C ASP A 41 -26.94 1.52 7.02
N THR A 42 -26.63 0.22 7.06
CA THR A 42 -25.27 -0.30 6.81
C THR A 42 -24.83 -0.10 5.35
N LYS A 43 -25.72 -0.30 4.36
CA LYS A 43 -25.44 -0.02 2.94
C LYS A 43 -25.21 1.47 2.71
N VAL A 44 -26.01 2.33 3.35
CA VAL A 44 -25.84 3.78 3.29
C VAL A 44 -24.52 4.18 3.95
N ALA A 45 -24.19 3.65 5.12
CA ALA A 45 -22.92 3.88 5.80
C ALA A 45 -21.73 3.42 4.95
N ARG A 46 -21.79 2.23 4.33
CA ARG A 46 -20.77 1.74 3.39
C ARG A 46 -20.63 2.65 2.17
N ARG A 47 -21.75 3.07 1.56
CA ARG A 47 -21.73 3.99 0.43
C ARG A 47 -21.12 5.34 0.82
N ASN A 48 -21.38 5.81 2.03
CA ASN A 48 -20.81 7.05 2.55
C ASN A 48 -19.33 6.89 2.88
N ALA A 49 -18.92 5.75 3.44
CA ALA A 49 -17.52 5.38 3.68
C ALA A 49 -16.73 5.35 2.38
N LEU A 50 -17.20 4.61 1.36
CA LEU A 50 -16.58 4.58 0.03
C LEU A 50 -16.56 5.95 -0.64
N LYS A 51 -17.61 6.78 -0.46
CA LYS A 51 -17.60 8.17 -0.92
C LYS A 51 -16.54 9.01 -0.20
N SER A 52 -16.37 8.84 1.11
CA SER A 52 -15.37 9.56 1.90
C SER A 52 -13.94 9.12 1.54
N GLU A 53 -13.75 7.83 1.31
CA GLU A 53 -12.51 7.22 0.84
C GLU A 53 -12.15 7.75 -0.55
N ARG A 54 -13.12 7.74 -1.48
CA ARG A 54 -12.95 8.32 -2.81
C ARG A 54 -12.58 9.80 -2.74
N LYS A 55 -13.25 10.59 -1.90
CA LYS A 55 -12.92 12.00 -1.69
C LYS A 55 -11.51 12.17 -1.12
N PHE A 56 -11.10 11.28 -0.23
CA PHE A 56 -9.77 11.30 0.35
C PHE A 56 -8.68 11.01 -0.69
N VAL A 57 -8.81 9.94 -1.46
CA VAL A 57 -7.85 9.63 -2.53
C VAL A 57 -7.83 10.76 -3.57
N GLN A 58 -8.99 11.34 -3.90
CA GLN A 58 -9.08 12.53 -4.75
C GLN A 58 -8.39 13.76 -4.15
N SER A 59 -8.38 13.92 -2.83
CA SER A 59 -7.71 15.04 -2.17
C SER A 59 -6.19 14.90 -2.19
N ILE A 60 -5.65 13.70 -1.94
CA ILE A 60 -4.22 13.41 -2.13
C ILE A 60 -3.85 13.71 -3.58
N TYR A 61 -4.67 13.23 -4.52
CA TYR A 61 -4.44 13.45 -5.93
C TYR A 61 -4.42 14.93 -6.30
N ARG A 62 -5.34 15.74 -5.76
CA ARG A 62 -5.36 17.20 -5.97
C ARG A 62 -4.09 17.87 -5.41
N GLN A 63 -3.66 17.49 -4.21
CA GLN A 63 -2.43 18.04 -3.61
C GLN A 63 -1.20 17.74 -4.46
N LEU A 64 -1.12 16.52 -5.00
CA LEU A 64 -0.03 16.17 -5.91
C LEU A 64 -0.07 16.99 -7.21
N GLN A 65 -1.26 17.25 -7.76
CA GLN A 65 -1.41 18.12 -8.94
C GLN A 65 -1.01 19.57 -8.66
N GLU A 66 -1.38 20.11 -7.49
CA GLU A 66 -1.03 21.49 -7.09
C GLU A 66 0.48 21.67 -6.89
N GLN A 67 1.19 20.63 -6.42
CA GLN A 67 2.65 20.66 -6.31
C GLN A 67 3.35 20.59 -7.67
N TYR A 68 2.73 19.94 -8.66
CA TYR A 68 3.35 19.69 -9.97
C TYR A 68 3.02 20.75 -11.03
N ASN A 69 1.97 21.54 -10.84
CA ASN A 69 1.66 22.70 -11.66
C ASN A 69 1.99 23.99 -10.88
N PRO A 70 3.26 24.38 -10.73
CA PRO A 70 3.58 25.74 -10.34
C PRO A 70 3.20 26.61 -11.55
N GLN A 71 1.94 27.03 -11.61
CA GLN A 71 1.59 28.08 -12.57
C GLN A 71 2.55 29.24 -12.33
N ASP A 72 3.14 29.68 -13.44
CA ASP A 72 3.88 30.93 -13.59
C ASP A 72 3.17 32.05 -12.85
N ASN A 73 3.47 32.21 -11.57
CA ASN A 73 3.25 33.45 -10.83
C ASN A 73 4.32 34.44 -11.30
N SER A 74 4.35 34.69 -12.61
CA SER A 74 4.90 35.91 -13.16
C SER A 74 3.95 37.03 -12.75
N SER A 75 4.15 37.50 -11.53
CA SER A 75 3.60 38.76 -11.06
C SER A 75 4.07 39.84 -12.02
N SER A 76 3.25 40.16 -13.01
CA SER A 76 3.43 41.34 -13.85
C SER A 76 3.28 42.55 -12.93
N SER A 77 4.40 43.03 -12.40
CA SER A 77 4.48 44.30 -11.72
C SER A 77 4.15 45.39 -12.73
N ASP A 78 2.97 45.98 -12.57
CA ASP A 78 2.51 47.18 -13.27
C ASP A 78 3.53 48.32 -13.09
N SER A 79 4.35 48.56 -14.12
CA SER A 79 5.06 49.83 -14.27
C SER A 79 4.28 50.72 -15.23
N LYS A 80 3.40 51.55 -14.67
CA LYS A 80 2.96 52.78 -15.33
C LYS A 80 4.08 53.80 -15.18
N ASP A 81 4.69 54.21 -16.29
CA ASP A 81 4.81 55.64 -16.62
C ASP A 81 5.60 55.94 -17.90
N SER A 82 5.24 57.09 -18.45
CA SER A 82 5.91 57.90 -19.47
C SER A 82 5.56 57.64 -20.94
N SER A 83 4.61 58.45 -21.38
CA SER A 83 4.52 59.02 -22.71
C SER A 83 5.86 59.57 -23.21
N THR A 84 6.22 59.28 -24.46
CA THR A 84 6.52 60.23 -25.56
C THR A 84 7.47 59.57 -26.57
N THR A 85 6.93 58.91 -27.61
CA THR A 85 7.49 58.81 -28.97
C THR A 85 6.53 58.00 -29.81
N GLY A 86 5.59 58.70 -30.45
CA GLY A 86 4.66 58.12 -31.40
C GLY A 86 5.33 57.95 -32.77
N VAL A 87 5.08 56.80 -33.40
CA VAL A 87 5.25 56.46 -34.82
C VAL A 87 6.30 55.37 -35.11
N ALA A 88 7.43 55.27 -34.38
CA ALA A 88 8.39 54.16 -34.58
C ALA A 88 8.06 52.89 -33.75
N THR A 89 7.31 53.03 -32.66
CA THR A 89 6.92 51.97 -31.72
C THR A 89 5.77 51.08 -32.22
N LYS A 90 4.92 51.59 -33.12
CA LYS A 90 3.73 50.85 -33.61
C LYS A 90 4.08 49.64 -34.48
N ASN A 91 5.19 49.71 -35.22
CA ASN A 91 5.65 48.59 -36.04
C ASN A 91 6.37 47.53 -35.21
N MET A 92 7.07 47.93 -34.14
CA MET A 92 7.75 46.99 -33.25
C MET A 92 6.76 46.25 -32.33
N THR A 93 5.70 46.91 -31.87
CA THR A 93 4.61 46.26 -31.10
C THR A 93 3.81 45.27 -31.95
N ASN A 94 3.58 45.57 -33.23
CA ASN A 94 2.88 44.64 -34.13
C ASN A 94 3.75 43.40 -34.41
N PHE A 95 5.05 43.58 -34.65
CA PHE A 95 5.97 42.46 -34.86
C PHE A 95 6.14 41.58 -33.61
N GLN A 96 6.18 42.18 -32.42
CA GLN A 96 6.19 41.43 -31.16
C GLN A 96 4.87 40.70 -30.91
N HIS A 97 3.72 41.30 -31.23
CA HIS A 97 2.43 40.61 -31.11
C HIS A 97 2.28 39.46 -32.10
N GLU A 98 2.79 39.61 -33.32
CA GLU A 98 2.73 38.57 -34.35
C GLU A 98 3.67 37.41 -33.99
N ARG A 99 4.89 37.70 -33.52
CA ARG A 99 5.82 36.68 -33.00
C ARG A 99 5.27 35.97 -31.75
N ASN A 100 4.60 36.69 -30.85
CA ASN A 100 3.97 36.08 -29.68
C ASN A 100 2.78 35.19 -30.08
N ARG A 101 1.98 35.59 -31.08
CA ARG A 101 0.94 34.72 -31.64
C ARG A 101 1.52 33.49 -32.31
N GLU A 102 2.58 33.60 -33.08
CA GLU A 102 3.26 32.45 -33.69
C GLU A 102 3.82 31.49 -32.64
N LEU A 103 4.38 32.02 -31.55
CA LEU A 103 4.83 31.23 -30.39
C LEU A 103 3.66 30.56 -29.65
N GLU A 104 2.55 31.26 -29.43
CA GLU A 104 1.33 30.69 -28.82
C GLU A 104 0.73 29.59 -29.69
N THR A 105 0.70 29.79 -31.01
CA THR A 105 0.18 28.81 -31.98
C THR A 105 1.11 27.59 -32.04
N GLY A 106 2.43 27.80 -32.07
CA GLY A 106 3.43 26.73 -32.02
C GLY A 106 3.40 25.94 -30.71
N MET A 107 3.22 26.61 -29.56
CA MET A 107 3.01 25.94 -28.27
C MET A 107 1.71 25.15 -28.22
N SER A 108 0.63 25.67 -28.82
CA SER A 108 -0.64 24.95 -28.94
C SER A 108 -0.48 23.66 -29.76
N ASP A 109 0.23 23.73 -30.88
CA ASP A 109 0.48 22.58 -31.76
C ASP A 109 1.39 21.53 -31.09
N ILE A 110 2.44 21.96 -30.38
CA ILE A 110 3.31 21.08 -29.58
C ILE A 110 2.51 20.40 -28.47
N ASN A 111 1.67 21.14 -27.74
CA ASN A 111 0.81 20.60 -26.68
C ASN A 111 -0.21 19.61 -27.24
N PHE A 112 -0.78 19.89 -28.42
CA PHE A 112 -1.69 18.98 -29.10
C PHE A 112 -0.98 17.69 -29.53
N LEU A 113 0.23 17.80 -30.10
CA LEU A 113 1.05 16.64 -30.49
C LEU A 113 1.46 15.79 -29.27
N ASN A 114 1.88 16.44 -28.18
CA ASN A 114 2.25 15.79 -26.93
C ASN A 114 1.05 15.08 -26.32
N LYS A 115 -0.13 15.71 -26.31
CA LYS A 115 -1.38 15.09 -25.86
C LYS A 115 -1.79 13.90 -26.72
N ARG A 116 -1.61 13.97 -28.04
CA ARG A 116 -1.90 12.86 -28.95
C ARG A 116 -0.94 11.69 -28.75
N LYS A 117 0.38 11.96 -28.68
CA LYS A 117 1.39 10.95 -28.32
C LYS A 117 1.09 10.34 -26.94
N ALA A 118 0.62 11.16 -26.00
CA ALA A 118 0.29 10.69 -24.67
C ALA A 118 -0.88 9.71 -24.66
N LEU A 119 -1.95 10.02 -25.40
CA LEU A 119 -3.09 9.13 -25.58
C LEU A 119 -2.70 7.82 -26.29
N GLU A 120 -1.81 7.90 -27.28
CA GLU A 120 -1.28 6.72 -27.98
C GLU A 120 -0.45 5.84 -27.06
N LEU A 121 0.51 6.39 -26.31
CA LEU A 121 1.30 5.66 -25.32
C LEU A 121 0.41 5.04 -24.23
N LYS A 122 -0.57 5.79 -23.71
CA LYS A 122 -1.55 5.31 -22.72
C LYS A 122 -2.34 4.11 -23.22
N SER A 123 -2.67 4.07 -24.51
CA SER A 123 -3.40 2.93 -25.10
C SER A 123 -2.58 1.63 -25.08
N HIS A 124 -1.25 1.75 -25.08
CA HIS A 124 -0.27 0.66 -24.96
C HIS A 124 0.10 0.34 -23.51
N MET A 125 -0.34 1.13 -22.52
CA MET A 125 -0.11 0.82 -21.09
C MET A 125 -1.17 -0.15 -20.55
N ARG A 126 -1.23 -1.33 -21.17
CA ARG A 126 -1.99 -2.48 -20.68
C ARG A 126 -1.02 -3.43 -19.95
N HIS A 127 -1.55 -4.43 -19.26
CA HIS A 127 -0.77 -5.31 -18.36
C HIS A 127 0.53 -5.83 -19.01
N GLY A 128 1.68 -5.64 -18.34
CA GLY A 128 2.99 -6.13 -18.77
C GLY A 128 3.59 -5.49 -20.03
N THR A 129 3.01 -4.42 -20.59
CA THR A 129 3.49 -3.78 -21.84
C THR A 129 4.09 -2.40 -21.64
N GLN A 130 4.54 -2.06 -20.43
CA GLN A 130 5.22 -0.78 -20.20
C GLN A 130 6.60 -0.79 -20.89
N SER A 131 6.84 0.16 -21.78
CA SER A 131 8.17 0.41 -22.35
C SER A 131 8.85 1.59 -21.66
N VAL A 132 10.17 1.65 -21.74
CA VAL A 132 10.99 2.74 -21.18
C VAL A 132 10.48 4.12 -21.64
N GLU A 133 10.12 4.24 -22.90
CA GLU A 133 9.63 5.49 -23.50
C GLU A 133 8.31 5.99 -22.87
N MET A 134 7.53 5.09 -22.25
CA MET A 134 6.29 5.46 -21.55
C MET A 134 6.55 6.18 -20.23
N PHE A 135 7.67 5.90 -19.56
CA PHE A 135 8.08 6.59 -18.34
C PHE A 135 8.79 7.92 -18.61
N GLN A 136 9.35 8.10 -19.81
CA GLN A 136 9.97 9.36 -20.24
C GLN A 136 8.94 10.47 -20.51
N ASN A 137 7.68 10.11 -20.79
CA ASN A 137 6.60 11.08 -20.93
C ASN A 137 5.86 11.26 -19.60
N GLU A 138 6.26 12.29 -18.86
CA GLU A 138 5.75 12.58 -17.52
C GLU A 138 4.22 12.73 -17.45
N GLN A 139 3.60 13.37 -18.45
CA GLN A 139 2.14 13.51 -18.53
C GLN A 139 1.44 12.15 -18.71
N VAL A 140 2.00 11.26 -19.53
CA VAL A 140 1.49 9.88 -19.71
C VAL A 140 1.60 9.10 -18.43
N LEU A 141 2.80 9.14 -17.82
CA LEU A 141 3.07 8.47 -16.57
C LEU A 141 2.10 8.94 -15.48
N TRP A 142 1.83 10.24 -15.43
CA TRP A 142 0.88 10.84 -14.49
C TRP A 142 -0.56 10.39 -14.73
N GLU A 143 -1.07 10.46 -15.96
CA GLU A 143 -2.43 10.04 -16.29
C GLU A 143 -2.65 8.52 -16.11
N TYR A 144 -1.63 7.73 -16.46
CA TYR A 144 -1.62 6.29 -16.24
C TYR A 144 -1.67 5.98 -14.75
N THR A 145 -0.76 6.62 -14.00
CA THR A 145 -0.72 6.53 -12.55
C THR A 145 -2.07 6.92 -11.99
N GLN A 146 -2.66 8.06 -12.34
CA GLN A 146 -3.98 8.47 -11.86
C GLN A 146 -5.06 7.39 -12.05
N THR A 147 -5.13 6.81 -13.24
CA THR A 147 -6.18 5.83 -13.58
C THR A 147 -5.96 4.50 -12.87
N LYS A 148 -4.73 3.99 -12.88
CA LYS A 148 -4.38 2.68 -12.28
C LYS A 148 -4.26 2.76 -10.77
N PHE A 149 -3.68 3.83 -10.25
CA PHE A 149 -3.44 4.05 -8.84
C PHE A 149 -4.75 4.10 -8.05
N PHE A 150 -5.73 4.91 -8.48
CA PHE A 150 -7.03 4.96 -7.81
C PHE A 150 -7.71 3.59 -7.84
N SER A 151 -7.74 2.95 -9.01
CA SER A 151 -8.40 1.65 -9.18
C SER A 151 -7.78 0.58 -8.27
N ARG A 152 -6.44 0.54 -8.19
CA ARG A 152 -5.71 -0.41 -7.34
C ARG A 152 -5.83 -0.13 -5.86
N ALA A 153 -5.71 1.13 -5.45
CA ALA A 153 -5.94 1.52 -4.07
C ALA A 153 -7.34 1.07 -3.60
N MET A 154 -8.37 1.30 -4.44
CA MET A 154 -9.72 0.83 -4.16
C MET A 154 -9.81 -0.70 -4.11
N LEU A 155 -9.14 -1.43 -4.99
CA LEU A 155 -9.12 -2.90 -4.95
C LEU A 155 -8.55 -3.42 -3.62
N VAL A 156 -7.40 -2.90 -3.18
CA VAL A 156 -6.80 -3.28 -1.89
C VAL A 156 -7.74 -2.96 -0.72
N ALA A 157 -8.29 -1.75 -0.70
CA ALA A 157 -9.20 -1.34 0.37
C ALA A 157 -10.48 -2.19 0.39
N GLU A 158 -11.09 -2.43 -0.77
CA GLU A 158 -12.31 -3.24 -0.89
C GLU A 158 -12.08 -4.70 -0.51
N SER A 159 -10.96 -5.28 -0.94
CA SER A 159 -10.57 -6.63 -0.54
C SER A 159 -10.37 -6.68 0.97
N LEU A 160 -9.44 -5.93 1.54
CA LEU A 160 -9.16 -5.97 2.98
C LEU A 160 -10.41 -5.69 3.84
N ASN A 161 -11.32 -4.81 3.40
CA ASN A 161 -12.59 -4.55 4.10
C ASN A 161 -13.53 -5.77 4.15
N ARG A 162 -13.35 -6.81 3.33
CA ARG A 162 -14.10 -8.07 3.42
C ARG A 162 -13.73 -8.90 4.66
N LEU A 163 -12.60 -8.60 5.29
CA LEU A 163 -12.23 -9.15 6.60
C LEU A 163 -13.09 -8.56 7.72
N ASN A 164 -13.73 -7.40 7.52
CA ASN A 164 -14.57 -6.78 8.52
C ASN A 164 -15.73 -7.71 8.95
N PRO A 165 -15.78 -8.13 10.23
CA PRO A 165 -16.80 -9.06 10.71
C PRO A 165 -18.23 -8.51 10.59
N VAL A 166 -18.39 -7.17 10.61
CA VAL A 166 -19.69 -6.50 10.48
C VAL A 166 -20.32 -6.72 9.10
N GLN A 167 -19.51 -6.98 8.06
CA GLN A 167 -20.02 -7.14 6.70
C GLN A 167 -20.66 -8.51 6.41
N LYS A 168 -20.35 -9.56 7.18
CA LYS A 168 -20.78 -10.93 6.86
C LYS A 168 -22.03 -11.42 7.55
N VAL A 169 -22.55 -10.68 8.53
CA VAL A 169 -23.90 -10.94 9.09
C VAL A 169 -24.98 -10.94 7.98
N TRP A 170 -24.64 -10.40 6.79
CA TRP A 170 -25.57 -10.07 5.71
C TRP A 170 -25.61 -11.01 4.50
N ARG A 171 -24.78 -12.05 4.42
CA ARG A 171 -24.73 -12.95 3.23
C ARG A 171 -25.22 -14.38 3.49
N VAL A 172 -25.73 -14.70 4.67
CA VAL A 172 -26.14 -16.07 5.02
C VAL A 172 -27.55 -16.41 4.51
N ASP A 173 -28.29 -15.46 3.94
CA ASP A 173 -29.74 -15.59 3.78
C ASP A 173 -30.23 -16.47 2.61
N ASN A 174 -29.40 -17.20 1.85
CA ASN A 174 -29.91 -18.02 0.72
C ASN A 174 -29.23 -19.37 0.44
N GLU A 175 -28.23 -19.80 1.23
CA GLU A 175 -27.64 -21.15 1.09
C GLU A 175 -27.79 -21.94 2.40
N GLU A 176 -29.01 -22.42 2.65
CA GLU A 176 -29.39 -23.28 3.79
C GLU A 176 -28.79 -24.71 3.75
N SER A 177 -27.78 -24.98 2.93
CA SER A 177 -27.24 -26.33 2.77
C SER A 177 -26.09 -26.63 3.76
N PHE A 178 -26.45 -27.22 4.90
CA PHE A 178 -25.66 -28.28 5.56
C PHE A 178 -24.22 -27.97 6.04
N HIS A 179 -23.91 -26.74 6.47
CA HIS A 179 -22.66 -26.52 7.22
C HIS A 179 -22.86 -26.59 8.74
N PRO A 180 -22.07 -27.43 9.46
CA PRO A 180 -22.12 -27.50 10.92
C PRO A 180 -21.86 -26.13 11.53
N GLN A 181 -22.75 -25.66 12.42
CA GLN A 181 -22.65 -24.37 13.12
C GLN A 181 -21.25 -24.12 13.73
N SER A 182 -20.57 -25.18 14.17
CA SER A 182 -19.20 -25.12 14.72
C SER A 182 -18.14 -24.62 13.73
N LYS A 183 -18.22 -25.03 12.44
CA LYS A 183 -17.30 -24.57 11.39
C LYS A 183 -17.52 -23.11 11.04
N MET A 184 -18.77 -22.64 11.11
CA MET A 184 -19.10 -21.24 10.85
C MET A 184 -18.53 -20.33 11.96
N LEU A 185 -18.74 -20.70 13.23
CA LEU A 185 -18.24 -19.93 14.38
C LEU A 185 -16.71 -19.84 14.39
N SER A 186 -16.00 -20.93 14.11
CA SER A 186 -14.53 -20.91 14.05
C SER A 186 -14.01 -20.05 12.89
N ARG A 187 -14.70 -20.01 11.75
CA ARG A 187 -14.39 -19.09 10.63
C ARG A 187 -14.61 -17.63 11.03
N GLN A 188 -15.72 -17.32 11.69
CA GLN A 188 -16.01 -15.96 12.15
C GLN A 188 -14.98 -15.46 13.17
N ARG A 189 -14.58 -16.31 14.12
CA ARG A 189 -13.52 -15.99 15.10
C ARG A 189 -12.18 -15.70 14.43
N ARG A 190 -11.75 -16.57 13.50
CA ARG A 190 -10.49 -16.35 12.76
C ARG A 190 -10.52 -15.08 11.92
N GLN A 191 -11.64 -14.80 11.27
CA GLN A 191 -11.82 -13.57 10.52
C GLN A 191 -11.78 -12.33 11.43
N ALA A 192 -12.45 -12.36 12.58
CA ALA A 192 -12.41 -11.27 13.55
C ALA A 192 -10.97 -11.05 14.07
N ALA A 193 -10.25 -12.12 14.40
CA ALA A 193 -8.85 -12.02 14.80
C ALA A 193 -7.97 -11.41 13.70
N ALA A 194 -8.12 -11.83 12.45
CA ALA A 194 -7.38 -11.25 11.31
C ALA A 194 -7.74 -9.76 11.09
N TRP A 195 -9.00 -9.39 11.31
CA TRP A 195 -9.44 -8.00 11.25
C TRP A 195 -8.83 -7.14 12.35
N ASP A 196 -8.84 -7.63 13.60
CA ASP A 196 -8.24 -6.95 14.74
C ASP A 196 -6.73 -6.79 14.55
N GLN A 197 -6.08 -7.82 14.02
CA GLN A 197 -4.67 -7.79 13.65
C GLN A 197 -4.39 -6.75 12.56
N LEU A 198 -5.19 -6.71 11.49
CA LEU A 198 -5.08 -5.71 10.44
C LEU A 198 -5.23 -4.28 10.99
N LEU A 199 -6.15 -4.03 11.91
CA LEU A 199 -6.33 -2.71 12.53
C LEU A 199 -5.21 -2.35 13.50
N SER A 200 -4.48 -3.34 14.02
CA SER A 200 -3.39 -3.14 14.98
C SER A 200 -2.04 -2.84 14.35
N ILE A 201 -1.89 -3.05 13.02
CA ILE A 201 -0.61 -2.88 12.35
C ILE A 201 -0.04 -1.48 12.54
N LYS A 202 1.28 -1.41 12.69
CA LYS A 202 2.06 -0.17 12.81
C LYS A 202 3.01 0.02 11.65
N SER A 203 3.29 -1.04 10.91
CA SER A 203 4.24 -1.03 9.82
C SER A 203 3.74 -1.86 8.63
N ALA A 204 3.85 -1.30 7.43
CA ALA A 204 3.48 -1.99 6.19
C ALA A 204 4.54 -1.84 5.10
N CYS A 205 4.77 -2.90 4.33
CA CYS A 205 5.72 -2.88 3.21
C CYS A 205 5.01 -3.33 1.94
N SER A 206 5.09 -2.53 0.88
CA SER A 206 4.57 -2.90 -0.43
C SER A 206 5.69 -3.33 -1.35
N ILE A 207 5.63 -4.58 -1.79
CA ILE A 207 6.64 -5.25 -2.62
C ILE A 207 6.12 -5.31 -4.06
N ALA A 208 7.01 -5.01 -4.99
CA ALA A 208 6.71 -4.77 -6.39
C ALA A 208 5.59 -3.71 -6.53
N CYS A 209 5.69 -2.64 -5.74
CA CYS A 209 4.59 -1.71 -5.50
C CYS A 209 4.16 -0.88 -6.72
N GLY A 210 4.96 -0.87 -7.79
CA GLY A 210 4.82 0.06 -8.90
C GLY A 210 4.66 1.50 -8.41
N PRO A 211 3.57 2.21 -8.76
CA PRO A 211 3.34 3.59 -8.32
C PRO A 211 2.93 3.73 -6.84
N GLY A 212 2.94 2.66 -6.03
CA GLY A 212 2.66 2.74 -4.58
C GLY A 212 1.18 2.70 -4.19
N SER A 213 0.31 2.24 -5.10
CA SER A 213 -1.15 2.24 -4.93
C SER A 213 -1.64 1.41 -3.74
N ASP A 214 -0.92 0.34 -3.43
CA ASP A 214 -1.41 -0.68 -2.51
C ASP A 214 -1.36 -0.19 -1.05
N ILE A 215 -0.30 0.53 -0.68
CA ILE A 215 -0.20 1.23 0.60
C ILE A 215 -1.28 2.30 0.72
N VAL A 216 -1.56 3.05 -0.34
CA VAL A 216 -2.60 4.08 -0.27
C VAL A 216 -3.98 3.48 -0.05
N GLY A 217 -4.29 2.37 -0.70
CA GLY A 217 -5.50 1.60 -0.43
C GLY A 217 -5.60 1.17 1.04
N LEU A 218 -4.51 0.61 1.58
CA LEU A 218 -4.43 0.24 3.00
C LEU A 218 -4.66 1.46 3.92
N LEU A 219 -3.97 2.57 3.69
CA LEU A 219 -4.09 3.77 4.52
C LEU A 219 -5.49 4.38 4.46
N ALA A 220 -6.09 4.42 3.29
CA ALA A 220 -7.45 4.90 3.09
C ALA A 220 -8.44 4.04 3.89
N LEU A 221 -8.29 2.71 3.84
CA LEU A 221 -9.08 1.78 4.63
C LEU A 221 -8.89 2.02 6.14
N LEU A 222 -7.65 2.03 6.64
CA LEU A 222 -7.35 2.20 8.06
C LEU A 222 -7.91 3.52 8.60
N LYS A 223 -7.81 4.59 7.81
CA LYS A 223 -8.37 5.91 8.16
C LYS A 223 -9.88 5.88 8.32
N VAL A 224 -10.58 5.23 7.39
CA VAL A 224 -12.04 5.17 7.40
C VAL A 224 -12.56 4.24 8.49
N MET A 225 -11.85 3.14 8.74
CA MET A 225 -12.32 2.05 9.60
C MET A 225 -11.90 2.20 11.07
N SER A 226 -10.81 2.91 11.35
CA SER A 226 -10.38 3.16 12.73
C SER A 226 -11.12 4.35 13.31
N LYS A 227 -11.84 4.14 14.43
CA LYS A 227 -12.48 5.22 15.20
C LYS A 227 -11.48 6.27 15.69
N SER A 228 -10.25 5.83 15.92
CA SER A 228 -9.12 6.66 16.36
C SER A 228 -7.94 6.30 15.48
N PHE A 229 -8.00 6.74 14.23
CA PHE A 229 -6.92 6.49 13.27
C PHE A 229 -5.59 6.96 13.85
N SER A 230 -4.71 6.00 14.14
CA SER A 230 -3.30 6.27 14.41
C SER A 230 -2.54 6.11 13.09
N PRO A 231 -1.77 7.11 12.65
CA PRO A 231 -0.86 6.96 11.53
C PRO A 231 0.01 5.70 11.67
N LEU A 232 0.36 5.09 10.54
CA LEU A 232 1.35 4.02 10.55
C LEU A 232 2.70 4.62 11.00
N LYS A 233 3.42 3.88 11.84
CA LYS A 233 4.77 4.28 12.26
C LYS A 233 5.77 4.21 11.11
N ARG A 234 5.58 3.26 10.21
CA ARG A 234 6.49 3.03 9.10
C ARG A 234 5.74 2.48 7.90
N ALA A 235 6.09 2.95 6.71
CA ALA A 235 5.76 2.26 5.49
C ALA A 235 6.99 2.14 4.59
N ALA A 236 6.98 1.15 3.70
CA ALA A 236 8.04 0.96 2.72
C ALA A 236 7.52 0.68 1.33
N PHE A 237 8.15 1.29 0.34
CA PHE A 237 7.95 0.97 -1.07
C PHE A 237 9.18 0.18 -1.56
N MET A 238 8.93 -0.98 -2.15
CA MET A 238 9.96 -1.84 -2.73
C MET A 238 9.56 -2.22 -4.14
N ASP A 239 10.39 -1.86 -5.12
CA ASP A 239 10.18 -2.20 -6.52
C ASP A 239 11.54 -2.17 -7.24
N TRP A 240 11.66 -2.92 -8.33
CA TRP A 240 12.91 -2.97 -9.10
C TRP A 240 13.15 -1.63 -9.82
N ALA A 241 12.08 -0.90 -10.14
CA ALA A 241 12.14 0.38 -10.86
C ALA A 241 12.06 1.61 -9.93
N ILE A 242 12.32 1.51 -8.62
CA ILE A 242 12.22 2.66 -7.70
C ILE A 242 13.26 3.75 -8.01
N PHE A 243 14.53 3.38 -8.17
CA PHE A 243 15.66 4.31 -8.25
C PHE A 243 16.27 4.46 -9.63
N ASP A 244 15.57 4.04 -10.67
CA ASP A 244 16.00 4.41 -12.03
C ASP A 244 15.85 5.93 -12.17
N GLU A 245 16.95 6.66 -12.03
CA GLU A 245 17.00 8.13 -12.08
C GLU A 245 16.50 8.70 -13.41
N THR A 246 16.49 7.87 -14.46
CA THR A 246 16.03 8.25 -15.78
C THR A 246 14.57 7.88 -16.05
N ILE A 247 14.07 6.77 -15.49
CA ILE A 247 12.85 6.07 -15.97
C ILE A 247 12.04 5.46 -14.79
N GLY A 248 12.34 5.79 -13.54
CA GLY A 248 11.82 5.09 -12.35
C GLY A 248 10.53 5.63 -11.75
N TRP A 249 9.93 4.81 -10.87
CA TRP A 249 8.79 5.18 -10.03
C TRP A 249 9.12 6.29 -9.03
N GLY A 250 10.39 6.62 -8.79
CA GLY A 250 10.80 7.71 -7.92
C GLY A 250 10.09 9.04 -8.20
N THR A 251 9.87 9.39 -9.48
CA THR A 251 9.14 10.61 -9.90
C THR A 251 7.70 10.66 -9.39
N VAL A 252 7.07 9.50 -9.18
CA VAL A 252 5.72 9.35 -8.64
C VAL A 252 5.73 9.16 -7.13
N LEU A 253 6.64 8.30 -6.65
CA LEU A 253 6.72 7.87 -5.24
C LEU A 253 7.23 8.98 -4.32
N HIS A 254 8.13 9.85 -4.78
CA HIS A 254 8.63 10.97 -3.97
C HIS A 254 7.52 11.97 -3.63
N PRO A 255 6.78 12.54 -4.60
CA PRO A 255 5.62 13.40 -4.30
C PRO A 255 4.59 12.67 -3.42
N LEU A 256 4.31 11.40 -3.73
CA LEU A 256 3.38 10.60 -2.94
C LEU A 256 3.83 10.48 -1.47
N LYS A 257 5.12 10.24 -1.22
CA LYS A 257 5.69 10.21 0.13
C LYS A 257 5.41 11.51 0.89
N TYR A 258 5.59 12.67 0.26
CA TYR A 258 5.30 13.97 0.89
C TYR A 258 3.80 14.19 1.13
N ALA A 259 2.93 13.66 0.27
CA ALA A 259 1.48 13.76 0.49
C ALA A 259 0.98 12.84 1.61
N LEU A 260 1.67 11.72 1.85
CA LEU A 260 1.29 10.75 2.88
C LEU A 260 1.89 11.06 4.26
N VAL A 261 3.08 11.66 4.30
CA VAL A 261 3.81 12.00 5.54
C VAL A 261 3.53 13.45 5.94
N PRO A 262 3.31 13.76 7.23
CA PRO A 262 3.15 12.83 8.36
C PRO A 262 1.69 12.40 8.60
N GLY A 263 0.75 12.84 7.78
CA GLY A 263 -0.68 12.74 8.07
C GLY A 263 -1.23 11.31 8.15
N PHE A 264 -0.61 10.36 7.43
CA PHE A 264 -1.04 8.96 7.35
C PHE A 264 0.03 7.98 7.78
N VAL A 265 1.28 8.36 7.62
CA VAL A 265 2.45 7.57 7.99
C VAL A 265 3.50 8.51 8.57
N ASP A 266 4.13 8.14 9.67
CA ASP A 266 5.22 8.92 10.27
C ASP A 266 6.45 8.95 9.36
N ARG A 267 6.73 7.82 8.69
CA ARG A 267 7.90 7.65 7.82
C ARG A 267 7.65 6.68 6.67
N ILE A 268 8.13 7.05 5.48
CA ILE A 268 8.18 6.19 4.30
C ILE A 268 9.63 5.98 3.85
N ASP A 269 10.03 4.72 3.79
CA ASP A 269 11.29 4.25 3.22
C ASP A 269 11.08 3.69 1.82
N MET A 270 12.13 3.70 0.99
CA MET A 270 12.09 3.16 -0.36
C MET A 270 13.36 2.35 -0.61
N ALA A 271 13.25 1.20 -1.28
CA ALA A 271 14.40 0.38 -1.65
C ALA A 271 14.20 -0.29 -3.02
N MET A 272 15.28 -0.43 -3.79
CA MET A 272 15.26 -1.28 -4.97
C MET A 272 15.05 -2.74 -4.55
N CYS A 273 14.17 -3.45 -5.26
CA CYS A 273 13.85 -4.84 -4.97
C CYS A 273 13.51 -5.62 -6.23
N ASP A 274 14.35 -6.57 -6.61
CA ASP A 274 14.07 -7.53 -7.67
C ASP A 274 13.56 -8.83 -7.06
N VAL A 275 12.24 -9.02 -7.14
CA VAL A 275 11.58 -10.23 -6.63
C VAL A 275 11.96 -11.49 -7.40
N THR A 276 12.59 -11.40 -8.58
CA THR A 276 13.05 -12.57 -9.35
C THR A 276 14.37 -13.14 -8.84
N LYS A 277 15.00 -12.46 -7.89
CA LYS A 277 16.25 -12.85 -7.24
C LYS A 277 16.00 -13.20 -5.78
N SER A 278 16.88 -14.03 -5.21
CA SER A 278 16.88 -14.31 -3.78
C SER A 278 16.99 -13.01 -2.96
N LEU A 279 16.25 -12.93 -1.87
CA LEU A 279 16.26 -11.80 -0.95
C LEU A 279 17.54 -11.77 -0.10
N LEU A 280 18.03 -12.94 0.30
CA LEU A 280 19.17 -13.09 1.23
C LEU A 280 20.52 -13.19 0.51
N SER A 281 20.55 -13.84 -0.65
CA SER A 281 21.82 -14.20 -1.29
C SER A 281 22.21 -13.30 -2.45
N HIS A 282 21.27 -12.52 -3.01
CA HIS A 282 21.54 -11.74 -4.21
C HIS A 282 21.83 -10.27 -3.88
N GLN A 283 22.96 -9.76 -4.38
CA GLN A 283 23.42 -8.40 -4.09
C GLN A 283 22.42 -7.31 -4.46
N ILE A 284 21.63 -7.51 -5.53
CA ILE A 284 20.61 -6.53 -5.97
C ILE A 284 19.57 -6.20 -4.89
N ASN A 285 19.32 -7.14 -3.97
CA ASN A 285 18.31 -7.00 -2.92
C ASN A 285 18.93 -6.58 -1.57
N HIS A 286 20.19 -6.13 -1.56
CA HIS A 286 20.88 -5.75 -0.33
C HIS A 286 20.16 -4.62 0.41
N ASP A 287 19.86 -3.51 -0.27
CA ASP A 287 19.14 -2.37 0.33
C ASP A 287 17.74 -2.75 0.80
N ALA A 288 17.05 -3.59 0.01
CA ALA A 288 15.77 -4.19 0.36
C ALA A 288 15.88 -4.98 1.66
N LEU A 289 16.90 -5.85 1.79
CA LEU A 289 17.14 -6.65 2.98
C LEU A 289 17.45 -5.77 4.20
N GLU A 290 18.33 -4.78 4.07
CA GLU A 290 18.65 -3.85 5.17
C GLU A 290 17.41 -3.09 5.66
N LEU A 291 16.59 -2.62 4.74
CA LEU A 291 15.33 -1.95 5.02
C LEU A 291 14.39 -2.87 5.81
N LEU A 292 14.25 -4.13 5.39
CA LEU A 292 13.38 -5.12 6.04
C LEU A 292 13.87 -5.49 7.45
N LEU A 293 15.19 -5.52 7.64
CA LEU A 293 15.84 -5.79 8.93
C LEU A 293 15.89 -4.56 9.86
N ASN A 294 15.55 -3.36 9.34
CA ASN A 294 15.56 -2.10 10.08
C ASN A 294 16.94 -1.72 10.68
N ARG A 295 18.04 -2.09 10.00
CA ARG A 295 19.40 -1.87 10.53
C ARG A 295 19.80 -0.38 10.55
N ASN A 296 19.32 0.40 9.58
CA ASN A 296 19.83 1.76 9.33
C ASN A 296 19.26 2.83 10.29
N ASN A 297 18.42 2.44 11.27
CA ASN A 297 17.74 3.37 12.17
C ASN A 297 18.35 3.46 13.58
N ASN A 298 19.27 2.56 13.92
CA ASN A 298 19.93 2.59 15.24
C ASN A 298 21.22 3.42 15.23
N GLU A 299 21.81 3.70 14.07
CA GLU A 299 23.11 4.38 13.99
C GLU A 299 22.95 5.91 14.10
N THR A 300 21.89 6.50 13.54
CA THR A 300 21.67 7.96 13.57
C THR A 300 21.28 8.53 14.94
N ASN A 301 20.89 7.70 15.91
CA ASN A 301 20.57 8.15 17.28
C ASN A 301 21.76 8.15 18.24
N ASN A 302 22.92 7.60 17.83
CA ASN A 302 24.11 7.54 18.69
C ASN A 302 25.15 8.63 18.39
N GLU A 303 25.05 9.36 17.28
CA GLU A 303 26.02 10.40 16.91
C GLU A 303 25.76 11.76 17.58
N THR A 304 24.59 12.01 18.15
CA THR A 304 24.25 13.31 18.78
C THR A 304 24.68 13.47 20.25
N ASN A 305 25.39 12.49 20.83
CA ASN A 305 25.82 12.54 22.23
C ASN A 305 27.34 12.67 22.45
N ASN A 306 28.15 12.90 21.40
CA ASN A 306 29.61 12.99 21.53
C ASN A 306 30.23 14.34 21.09
N GLU A 307 29.45 15.39 20.84
CA GLU A 307 29.99 16.75 20.62
C GLU A 307 29.96 17.58 21.91
N GLU A 308 30.57 17.07 22.99
CA GLU A 308 30.93 17.91 24.14
C GLU A 308 32.14 17.32 24.88
N SER A 309 33.27 17.21 24.18
CA SER A 309 34.59 17.24 24.82
C SER A 309 35.68 17.68 23.84
N ASP A 310 36.57 18.52 24.35
CA ASP A 310 37.89 18.88 23.81
C ASP A 310 37.99 19.95 22.72
N ALA A 311 37.57 21.16 23.11
CA ALA A 311 38.47 22.30 22.93
C ALA A 311 39.66 22.20 23.90
N SER A 312 40.79 21.62 23.49
CA SER A 312 42.14 21.90 24.02
C SER A 312 43.26 21.23 23.18
N GLN A 313 43.91 22.05 22.37
CA GLN A 313 45.35 22.07 22.03
C GLN A 313 46.20 20.79 22.16
N SER A 314 46.85 20.38 21.07
CA SER A 314 48.29 20.05 21.09
C SER A 314 48.85 19.94 19.66
N SER A 315 49.76 20.84 19.31
CA SER A 315 50.59 20.81 18.11
C SER A 315 51.66 19.72 18.24
N LEU A 316 51.51 18.63 17.50
CA LEU A 316 52.53 17.59 17.38
C LEU A 316 53.61 18.06 16.38
N THR A 317 54.88 17.96 16.78
CA THR A 317 56.06 18.26 15.95
C THR A 317 56.42 17.07 15.06
N GLU A 318 57.01 17.32 13.89
CA GLU A 318 57.41 16.31 12.88
C GLU A 318 58.32 15.18 13.42
N ASP A 319 58.96 15.34 14.58
CA ASP A 319 59.80 14.31 15.19
C ASP A 319 59.00 13.17 15.87
N GLU A 320 57.73 13.36 16.25
CA GLU A 320 56.90 12.27 16.83
C GLU A 320 56.27 11.35 15.78
N LEU A 321 56.40 11.69 14.49
CA LEU A 321 55.95 10.88 13.36
C LEU A 321 56.97 9.81 12.93
N ARG A 322 58.20 9.84 13.45
CA ARG A 322 59.26 8.88 13.10
C ARG A 322 59.33 7.65 14.01
N ASP A 323 58.93 7.77 15.27
CA ASP A 323 59.01 6.66 16.24
C ASP A 323 57.81 5.69 16.18
N ARG A 324 56.83 5.92 15.29
CA ARG A 324 55.68 5.02 15.08
C ARG A 324 55.78 4.10 13.85
N GLN A 325 56.92 4.07 13.16
CA GLN A 325 57.13 3.20 11.98
C GLN A 325 57.88 1.88 12.27
N GLU A 326 58.23 1.54 13.51
CA GLU A 326 59.03 0.34 13.84
C GLU A 326 58.31 -0.79 14.62
N GLU A 327 56.97 -0.80 14.71
CA GLU A 327 56.22 -2.00 15.18
C GLU A 327 55.43 -2.65 14.03
N ALA A 328 56.13 -2.94 12.94
CA ALA A 328 55.67 -3.84 11.88
C ALA A 328 56.25 -5.25 12.11
N ASN A 329 55.64 -6.02 13.00
CA ASN A 329 55.77 -7.49 13.00
C ASN A 329 54.44 -8.13 13.42
N PRO A 330 53.63 -8.63 12.47
CA PRO A 330 52.45 -9.40 12.84
C PRO A 330 52.90 -10.76 13.41
N PRO A 331 52.32 -11.23 14.52
CA PRO A 331 52.51 -12.59 14.98
C PRO A 331 51.90 -13.54 13.94
N LYS A 332 52.75 -14.28 13.23
CA LYS A 332 52.35 -15.47 12.50
C LYS A 332 51.85 -16.48 13.54
N ASP A 333 50.76 -17.16 13.21
CA ASP A 333 50.14 -18.26 13.97
C ASP A 333 49.16 -17.87 15.09
N ARG A 334 48.09 -17.16 14.71
CA ARG A 334 46.78 -17.35 15.37
C ARG A 334 45.80 -17.88 14.34
N LYS A 335 45.59 -19.20 14.34
CA LYS A 335 44.42 -19.83 13.72
C LYS A 335 43.19 -19.39 14.52
N THR A 336 42.62 -18.24 14.17
CA THR A 336 41.30 -17.85 14.65
C THR A 336 40.28 -18.74 13.95
N ASN A 337 39.47 -19.44 14.74
CA ASN A 337 38.29 -20.15 14.27
C ASN A 337 37.26 -19.12 13.78
N ASP A 338 37.45 -18.57 12.58
CA ASP A 338 36.51 -17.62 11.97
C ASP A 338 35.18 -18.27 11.54
N HIS A 339 35.08 -19.60 11.66
CA HIS A 339 33.84 -20.32 11.44
C HIS A 339 32.81 -20.25 12.58
N ASP A 340 33.20 -19.91 13.82
CA ASP A 340 32.25 -19.85 14.94
C ASP A 340 31.65 -18.44 15.15
N ALA A 341 32.37 -17.38 14.82
CA ALA A 341 31.87 -16.00 14.98
C ALA A 341 30.74 -15.65 13.99
N SER A 342 30.69 -16.33 12.85
CA SER A 342 29.64 -16.19 11.84
C SER A 342 28.37 -16.98 12.17
N GLN A 343 28.45 -18.02 13.02
CA GLN A 343 27.30 -18.80 13.47
C GLN A 343 26.62 -18.23 14.72
N ILE A 344 27.35 -17.53 15.61
CA ILE A 344 26.80 -17.02 16.87
C ILE A 344 26.07 -15.66 16.70
N ARG A 345 26.33 -14.90 15.63
CA ARG A 345 25.58 -13.66 15.30
C ARG A 345 24.33 -13.89 14.45
N ALA A 346 24.02 -15.13 14.10
CA ALA A 346 22.76 -15.50 13.46
C ALA A 346 21.62 -15.65 14.49
N GLU A 347 21.60 -14.81 15.54
CA GLU A 347 20.31 -14.41 16.10
C GLU A 347 19.57 -13.75 14.94
N THR A 348 18.74 -14.56 14.30
CA THR A 348 18.05 -14.27 13.06
C THR A 348 17.25 -13.00 13.27
N THR A 349 17.82 -11.88 12.80
CA THR A 349 17.19 -10.58 12.88
C THR A 349 15.88 -10.72 12.11
N LYS A 350 14.77 -10.78 12.84
CA LYS A 350 13.46 -10.96 12.21
C LYS A 350 13.10 -9.68 11.47
N MET A 351 12.48 -9.85 10.31
CA MET A 351 11.96 -8.73 9.54
C MET A 351 10.84 -8.04 10.33
N GLN A 352 10.82 -6.72 10.25
CA GLN A 352 10.14 -5.89 11.26
C GLN A 352 8.70 -5.49 10.89
N PHE A 353 8.26 -5.69 9.64
CA PHE A 353 6.95 -5.24 9.19
C PHE A 353 5.81 -6.12 9.72
N ASP A 354 4.65 -5.50 9.99
CA ASP A 354 3.44 -6.22 10.43
C ASP A 354 2.63 -6.76 9.23
N LEU A 355 2.72 -6.08 8.08
CA LEU A 355 1.99 -6.42 6.87
C LEU A 355 2.88 -6.26 5.63
N TYR A 356 2.93 -7.30 4.80
CA TYR A 356 3.47 -7.28 3.45
C TYR A 356 2.33 -7.26 2.42
N LEU A 357 2.31 -6.23 1.58
CA LEU A 357 1.41 -6.08 0.44
C LEU A 357 2.20 -6.45 -0.82
N VAL A 358 1.84 -7.54 -1.48
CA VAL A 358 2.54 -8.04 -2.67
C VAL A 358 1.72 -7.72 -3.90
N SER A 359 2.24 -6.86 -4.77
CA SER A 359 1.49 -6.46 -5.96
C SER A 359 1.44 -7.55 -7.03
N HIS A 360 0.57 -7.36 -8.03
CA HIS A 360 0.26 -8.28 -9.13
C HIS A 360 1.45 -8.76 -9.99
N VAL A 361 2.65 -8.19 -9.80
CA VAL A 361 3.85 -8.45 -10.61
C VAL A 361 4.29 -9.93 -10.55
N LEU A 362 3.77 -10.70 -9.59
CA LEU A 362 3.98 -12.15 -9.54
C LEU A 362 3.57 -12.89 -10.82
N THR A 363 2.59 -12.37 -11.59
CA THR A 363 2.13 -13.04 -12.82
C THR A 363 3.12 -12.90 -13.97
N GLU A 364 3.91 -11.82 -13.96
CA GLU A 364 4.80 -11.45 -15.07
C GLU A 364 6.21 -12.06 -14.91
N THR A 365 6.52 -12.59 -13.73
CA THR A 365 7.87 -13.04 -13.35
C THR A 365 8.10 -14.54 -13.57
N HIS A 366 7.18 -15.25 -14.23
CA HIS A 366 7.34 -16.66 -14.62
C HIS A 366 7.87 -17.58 -13.50
N SER A 367 7.32 -17.47 -12.29
CA SER A 367 7.72 -18.24 -11.09
C SER A 367 9.14 -17.99 -10.55
N GLN A 368 9.84 -16.94 -11.01
CA GLN A 368 11.17 -16.62 -10.48
C GLN A 368 11.13 -15.99 -9.08
N TRP A 369 9.95 -15.76 -8.52
CA TRP A 369 9.74 -15.13 -7.22
C TRP A 369 9.74 -16.09 -6.03
N GLU A 370 9.72 -17.40 -6.26
CA GLU A 370 9.53 -18.40 -5.21
C GLU A 370 10.59 -18.30 -4.10
N SER A 371 11.87 -18.23 -4.47
CA SER A 371 12.99 -18.12 -3.50
C SER A 371 12.84 -16.87 -2.63
N PHE A 372 12.52 -15.73 -3.25
CA PHE A 372 12.34 -14.47 -2.56
C PHE A 372 11.25 -14.55 -1.48
N PHE A 373 10.08 -15.10 -1.81
CA PHE A 373 8.96 -15.16 -0.86
C PHE A 373 9.15 -16.23 0.21
N CYS A 374 9.77 -17.37 -0.12
CA CYS A 374 10.16 -18.36 0.87
C CYS A 374 11.08 -17.76 1.94
N GLU A 375 12.08 -16.98 1.51
CA GLU A 375 13.01 -16.29 2.40
C GLU A 375 12.31 -15.18 3.22
N LEU A 376 11.48 -14.36 2.57
CA LEU A 376 10.70 -13.31 3.23
C LEU A 376 9.81 -13.89 4.35
N ILE A 377 9.06 -14.94 4.05
CA ILE A 377 8.13 -15.56 5.00
C ILE A 377 8.87 -16.25 6.15
N SER A 378 9.94 -17.00 5.85
CA SER A 378 10.72 -17.70 6.88
C SER A 378 11.44 -16.76 7.86
N HIS A 379 11.75 -15.53 7.44
CA HIS A 379 12.42 -14.52 8.27
C HIS A 379 11.45 -13.50 8.88
N SER A 380 10.16 -13.61 8.59
CA SER A 380 9.14 -12.73 9.16
C SER A 380 8.79 -13.14 10.60
N LYS A 381 8.37 -12.16 11.40
CA LYS A 381 7.91 -12.43 12.78
C LYS A 381 6.58 -13.18 12.79
N ALA A 382 6.34 -13.95 13.85
CA ALA A 382 5.05 -14.57 14.06
C ALA A 382 3.95 -13.50 14.15
N GLY A 383 2.81 -13.74 13.51
CA GLY A 383 1.76 -12.74 13.39
C GLY A 383 2.02 -11.67 12.31
N THR A 384 2.96 -11.89 11.39
CA THR A 384 3.04 -11.08 10.17
C THR A 384 1.90 -11.42 9.23
N LEU A 385 1.27 -10.40 8.63
CA LEU A 385 0.26 -10.56 7.60
C LEU A 385 0.90 -10.49 6.21
N PHE A 386 0.43 -11.35 5.30
CA PHE A 386 0.79 -11.30 3.88
C PHE A 386 -0.49 -11.14 3.06
N TYR A 387 -0.57 -10.09 2.27
CA TYR A 387 -1.66 -9.83 1.35
C TYR A 387 -1.13 -9.80 -0.07
N PHE A 388 -1.61 -10.73 -0.89
CA PHE A 388 -1.30 -10.81 -2.30
C PHE A 388 -2.41 -10.12 -3.09
N CYS A 389 -2.08 -9.07 -3.84
CA CYS A 389 -3.00 -8.32 -4.68
C CYS A 389 -3.26 -9.09 -5.97
N GLU A 390 -4.51 -9.52 -6.20
CA GLU A 390 -4.96 -10.19 -7.43
C GLU A 390 -4.11 -11.40 -7.88
N PRO A 391 -3.75 -12.34 -6.97
CA PRO A 391 -2.98 -13.49 -7.37
C PRO A 391 -3.82 -14.39 -8.29
N SER A 392 -3.16 -14.97 -9.29
CA SER A 392 -3.77 -16.03 -10.10
C SER A 392 -4.05 -17.26 -9.23
N ALA A 393 -4.99 -18.11 -9.66
CA ALA A 393 -5.30 -19.35 -8.94
C ALA A 393 -4.06 -20.25 -8.76
N TRP A 394 -3.21 -20.35 -9.79
CA TRP A 394 -2.00 -21.17 -9.73
C TRP A 394 -0.96 -20.61 -8.75
N GLN A 395 -0.83 -19.29 -8.64
CA GLN A 395 0.08 -18.65 -7.67
C GLN A 395 -0.34 -18.94 -6.25
N LEU A 396 -1.65 -18.86 -5.97
CA LEU A 396 -2.18 -19.21 -4.66
C LEU A 396 -1.90 -20.67 -4.29
N HIS A 397 -2.07 -21.59 -5.26
CA HIS A 397 -1.74 -23.00 -5.06
C HIS A 397 -0.25 -23.21 -4.79
N LEU A 398 0.61 -22.54 -5.55
CA LEU A 398 2.05 -22.61 -5.40
C LEU A 398 2.52 -22.06 -4.05
N VAL A 399 2.08 -20.86 -3.67
CA VAL A 399 2.38 -20.27 -2.36
C VAL A 399 1.91 -21.21 -1.24
N LYS A 400 0.71 -21.79 -1.35
CA LYS A 400 0.22 -22.77 -0.37
C LYS A 400 1.09 -24.04 -0.33
N GLN A 401 1.58 -24.51 -1.47
CA GLN A 401 2.44 -25.70 -1.56
C GLN A 401 3.83 -25.43 -0.97
N LEU A 402 4.44 -24.29 -1.28
CA LEU A 402 5.74 -23.89 -0.74
C LEU A 402 5.73 -23.76 0.79
N HIS A 403 4.57 -23.44 1.35
CA HIS A 403 4.39 -23.28 2.79
C HIS A 403 3.52 -24.37 3.42
N SER A 404 3.34 -25.52 2.77
CA SER A 404 2.58 -26.65 3.34
C SER A 404 3.22 -27.21 4.60
N ASN A 405 4.53 -27.00 4.75
CA ASN A 405 5.35 -27.46 5.88
C ASN A 405 5.65 -26.35 6.91
N ASN A 406 5.14 -25.12 6.73
CA ASN A 406 5.54 -23.91 7.47
C ASN A 406 4.38 -23.21 8.22
N ASP A 407 4.77 -22.38 9.19
CA ASP A 407 4.03 -21.65 10.25
C ASP A 407 2.90 -20.67 9.83
N ILE A 408 2.32 -20.80 8.64
CA ILE A 408 1.20 -19.93 8.22
C ILE A 408 -0.11 -20.47 8.80
N GLU A 409 -0.56 -19.84 9.88
CA GLU A 409 -1.78 -20.22 10.61
C GLU A 409 -3.05 -20.07 9.77
N PHE A 410 -3.10 -19.03 8.91
CA PHE A 410 -4.33 -18.66 8.22
C PHE A 410 -4.08 -18.14 6.81
N TRP A 411 -4.85 -18.70 5.87
CA TRP A 411 -4.94 -18.24 4.49
C TRP A 411 -6.31 -17.62 4.25
N TRP A 412 -6.32 -16.37 3.81
CA TRP A 412 -7.52 -15.74 3.28
C TRP A 412 -7.38 -15.48 1.79
N LEU A 413 -8.12 -16.26 1.00
CA LEU A 413 -8.17 -16.12 -0.44
C LEU A 413 -9.39 -15.29 -0.80
N ASP A 414 -9.17 -14.14 -1.42
CA ASP A 414 -10.26 -13.30 -1.92
C ASP A 414 -10.65 -13.75 -3.34
N SER A 415 -11.67 -14.60 -3.45
CA SER A 415 -12.12 -15.19 -4.71
C SER A 415 -13.03 -14.25 -5.52
N SER A 416 -12.77 -12.94 -5.58
CA SER A 416 -13.53 -12.06 -6.51
C SER A 416 -13.12 -12.19 -7.97
N MET A 417 -12.21 -13.11 -8.31
CA MET A 417 -12.05 -13.59 -9.67
C MET A 417 -13.05 -14.70 -9.98
#